data_AF-A0A258IKC8-F1
#
_entry.id   AF-A0A258IKC8-F1
#
_cell.length_a   1.000
_cell.length_b   1.000
_cell.length_c   1.000
_cell.angle_alpha   90.00
_cell.angle_beta   90.00
_cell.angle_gamma   90.00
#
_symmetry.space_group_name_H-M   'P 1'
#
loop_
_entity.id
_entity.type
_entity.pdbx_description
1 polymer ?
#
loop_
_entity_poly.entity_id
_entity_poly.type
_entity_poly.pdbx_seq_one_letter_code
_entity_poly.pdbx_strand_id
1 'polypeptide(L)'
;MRNGGHVTGELKNTGKGNLFTVFGEPDIEIHDQPDGTITVEVKGVDIYDPNTGEVRSSDVKGIAAWFIDTAYNEESFFVRHAYFLGANEPYKALKTALKAEIDEDAWATLNKSTSRPFKRPDTGRIAVKVINHFGDEVMKVFGV
;
A
#
# COMPACT_ATOMS: atom_id res chain seq x y z
N MET A 1 23.43 55.69 -16.10
CA MET A 1 24.06 54.47 -16.68
C MET A 1 24.64 53.68 -15.50
N ARG A 2 24.34 52.43 -15.13
CA ARG A 2 23.65 51.24 -15.67
C ARG A 2 23.03 50.49 -14.45
N ASN A 3 21.74 50.19 -14.44
CA ASN A 3 21.08 48.88 -14.65
C ASN A 3 21.49 47.70 -13.75
N GLY A 4 20.50 47.13 -13.06
CA GLY A 4 20.54 45.77 -12.49
C GLY A 4 19.30 45.50 -11.64
N GLY A 5 18.24 44.94 -12.24
CA GLY A 5 16.89 44.91 -11.70
C GLY A 5 16.66 44.04 -10.47
N HIS A 6 15.73 44.47 -9.61
CA HIS A 6 15.07 43.59 -8.67
C HIS A 6 13.84 43.01 -9.36
N VAL A 7 13.87 41.69 -9.57
CA VAL A 7 12.76 40.90 -10.08
C VAL A 7 11.70 40.81 -8.99
N THR A 8 10.79 41.78 -8.93
CA THR A 8 9.44 41.56 -8.40
C THR A 8 8.54 41.17 -9.56
N GLY A 9 8.94 40.09 -10.24
CA GLY A 9 8.10 39.36 -11.18
C GLY A 9 7.33 38.33 -10.39
N GLU A 10 6.13 38.73 -9.97
CA GLU A 10 4.98 37.90 -9.64
C GLU A 10 5.25 36.39 -9.73
N LEU A 11 5.44 35.75 -8.59
CA LEU A 11 5.16 34.33 -8.48
C LEU A 11 3.70 34.18 -8.88
N LYS A 12 3.44 33.76 -10.12
CA LYS A 12 2.15 33.22 -10.52
C LYS A 12 1.91 32.00 -9.65
N ASN A 13 1.30 32.23 -8.50
CA ASN A 13 0.63 31.20 -7.74
C ASN A 13 -0.58 30.80 -8.59
N THR A 14 -0.36 29.96 -9.60
CA THR A 14 -1.43 29.12 -10.12
C THR A 14 -1.86 28.32 -8.91
N GLY A 15 -3.00 28.67 -8.30
CA GLY A 15 -3.48 28.19 -6.99
C GLY A 15 -3.67 26.68 -6.83
N LYS A 16 -3.06 25.89 -7.71
CA LYS A 16 -2.68 24.50 -7.54
C LYS A 16 -1.29 24.46 -6.92
N GLY A 17 -1.18 24.79 -5.63
CA GLY A 17 0.00 24.38 -4.86
C GLY A 17 0.24 22.88 -5.08
N ASN A 18 1.47 22.39 -4.96
CA ASN A 18 1.76 20.95 -5.07
C ASN A 18 0.96 20.20 -3.98
N LEU A 19 -0.26 19.78 -4.34
CA LEU A 19 -1.24 19.16 -3.47
C LEU A 19 -1.03 17.67 -3.62
N PHE A 20 -0.37 17.08 -2.61
CA PHE A 20 -0.15 15.65 -2.53
C PHE A 20 -1.50 14.95 -2.30
N THR A 21 -1.81 13.95 -3.11
CA THR A 21 -2.93 13.04 -2.88
C THR A 21 -2.74 12.36 -1.51
N VAL A 22 -3.78 12.34 -0.68
CA VAL A 22 -3.68 11.74 0.66
C VAL A 22 -4.26 10.33 0.61
N PHE A 23 -3.44 9.36 0.99
CA PHE A 23 -3.84 7.96 1.07
C PHE A 23 -4.39 7.66 2.47
N GLY A 24 -5.63 7.15 2.51
CA GLY A 24 -6.33 6.78 3.73
C GLY A 24 -5.89 5.43 4.28
N GLU A 25 -6.49 5.04 5.40
CA GLU A 25 -6.22 3.73 6.01
C GLU A 25 -6.65 2.58 5.08
N PRO A 26 -5.95 1.44 5.13
CA PRO A 26 -6.35 0.27 4.37
C PRO A 26 -7.64 -0.34 4.94
N ASP A 27 -8.53 -0.75 4.04
CA ASP A 27 -9.75 -1.49 4.37
C ASP A 27 -9.46 -3.00 4.37
N ILE A 28 -9.55 -3.61 5.54
CA ILE A 28 -9.10 -4.98 5.81
C ILE A 28 -10.20 -5.77 6.50
N GLU A 29 -10.46 -6.99 6.00
CA GLU A 29 -11.26 -8.00 6.67
C GLU A 29 -10.37 -9.14 7.19
N ILE A 30 -10.69 -9.66 8.37
CA ILE A 30 -10.01 -10.80 8.98
C ILE A 30 -11.02 -11.91 9.15
N HIS A 31 -10.70 -13.09 8.59
CA HIS A 31 -11.58 -14.25 8.59
C HIS A 31 -10.94 -15.37 9.40
N ASP A 32 -11.67 -15.86 10.40
CA ASP A 32 -11.30 -17.07 11.14
C ASP A 32 -11.54 -18.33 10.28
N GLN A 33 -10.59 -19.26 10.34
CA GLN A 33 -10.67 -20.54 9.65
C GLN A 33 -11.03 -21.68 10.64
N PRO A 34 -11.69 -22.76 10.17
CA PRO A 34 -12.10 -23.87 11.05
C PRO A 34 -10.95 -24.58 11.77
N ASP A 35 -9.72 -24.47 11.25
CA ASP A 35 -8.51 -25.08 11.80
C ASP A 35 -7.81 -24.19 12.85
N GLY A 36 -8.40 -23.05 13.21
CA GLY A 36 -7.85 -22.08 14.16
C GLY A 36 -6.80 -21.14 13.57
N THR A 37 -6.57 -21.19 12.25
CA THR A 37 -5.81 -20.17 11.54
C THR A 37 -6.69 -18.96 11.18
N ILE A 38 -6.08 -17.89 10.72
CA ILE A 38 -6.78 -16.72 10.18
C ILE A 38 -6.28 -16.40 8.77
N THR A 39 -7.15 -15.77 7.99
CA THR A 39 -6.81 -15.15 6.70
C THR A 39 -7.15 -13.67 6.74
N VAL A 40 -6.35 -12.86 6.06
CA VAL A 40 -6.55 -11.42 5.97
C VAL A 40 -6.87 -11.07 4.53
N GLU A 41 -7.87 -10.25 4.30
CA GLU A 41 -8.26 -9.78 2.97
C GLU A 41 -8.19 -8.26 2.92
N VAL A 42 -7.49 -7.72 1.91
CA VAL A 42 -7.53 -6.29 1.61
C VAL A 42 -8.63 -5.99 0.61
N LYS A 43 -9.56 -5.12 1.00
CA LYS A 43 -10.67 -4.66 0.14
C LYS A 43 -10.27 -3.46 -0.72
N GLY A 44 -9.36 -2.65 -0.22
CA GLY A 44 -8.81 -1.51 -0.95
C GLY A 44 -8.17 -0.50 0.00
N VAL A 45 -7.99 0.71 -0.52
CA VAL A 45 -7.51 1.87 0.23
C VAL A 45 -8.29 3.10 -0.24
N ASP A 46 -8.64 3.98 0.69
CA ASP A 46 -9.28 5.24 0.34
C ASP A 46 -8.26 6.23 -0.22
N ILE A 47 -8.64 6.96 -1.26
CA ILE A 47 -7.80 7.98 -1.88
C ILE A 47 -8.52 9.32 -1.79
N TYR A 48 -7.94 10.27 -1.06
CA TYR A 48 -8.45 11.63 -0.99
C TYR A 48 -7.76 12.48 -2.07
N ASP A 49 -8.56 12.98 -3.01
CA ASP A 49 -8.11 13.97 -4.01
C ASP A 49 -8.32 15.38 -3.44
N PRO A 50 -7.25 16.08 -3.03
CA PRO A 50 -7.37 17.39 -2.42
C PRO A 50 -7.77 18.48 -3.43
N ASN A 51 -7.72 18.22 -4.74
CA ASN A 51 -8.16 19.18 -5.75
C ASN A 51 -9.69 19.23 -5.87
N THR A 52 -10.36 18.10 -5.62
CA THR A 52 -11.82 17.99 -5.67
C THR A 52 -12.46 17.96 -4.28
N GLY A 53 -11.69 17.62 -3.24
CA GLY A 53 -12.18 17.38 -1.89
C GLY A 53 -12.93 16.04 -1.77
N GLU A 54 -12.83 15.16 -2.77
CA GLU A 54 -13.52 13.88 -2.78
C GLU A 54 -12.63 12.77 -2.21
N VAL A 55 -13.24 11.91 -1.39
CA VAL A 55 -12.68 10.60 -1.05
C VAL A 55 -13.21 9.59 -2.05
N ARG A 56 -12.34 8.95 -2.81
CA ARG A 56 -12.67 7.85 -3.73
C ARG A 56 -12.41 6.52 -3.03
N SER A 57 -13.37 5.60 -3.16
CA SER A 57 -13.45 4.38 -2.36
C SER A 57 -12.53 3.25 -2.81
N SER A 58 -12.18 2.44 -1.81
CA SER A 58 -11.48 1.16 -1.74
C SER A 58 -11.79 0.16 -2.87
N ASP A 59 -10.93 0.18 -3.89
CA ASP A 59 -10.71 -0.93 -4.84
C ASP A 59 -9.25 -1.38 -4.72
N VAL A 60 -9.02 -2.68 -4.75
CA VAL A 60 -7.69 -3.31 -4.83
C VAL A 60 -6.86 -2.87 -6.03
N LYS A 61 -7.44 -2.31 -7.10
CA LYS A 61 -6.70 -1.80 -8.27
C LYS A 61 -5.73 -0.67 -7.94
N GLY A 62 -6.03 0.14 -6.92
CA GLY A 62 -5.16 1.24 -6.48
C GLY A 62 -3.94 0.78 -5.68
N ILE A 63 -3.94 -0.48 -5.24
CA ILE A 63 -2.84 -1.10 -4.52
C ILE A 63 -1.82 -1.57 -5.55
N ALA A 64 -0.53 -1.41 -5.25
CA ALA A 64 0.61 -2.00 -5.97
C ALA A 64 1.16 -3.22 -5.22
N ALA A 65 1.24 -3.09 -3.89
CA ALA A 65 1.66 -4.16 -3.00
C ALA A 65 0.98 -4.04 -1.65
N TRP A 66 0.80 -5.16 -0.97
CA TRP A 66 0.41 -5.17 0.43
C TRP A 66 1.13 -6.28 1.20
N PHE A 67 1.45 -5.97 2.45
CA PHE A 67 2.31 -6.77 3.30
C PHE A 67 1.63 -7.01 4.64
N ILE A 68 1.89 -8.17 5.23
CA ILE A 68 1.41 -8.51 6.56
C ILE A 68 2.62 -8.81 7.45
N ASP A 69 2.68 -8.12 8.58
CA ASP A 69 3.41 -8.58 9.74
C ASP A 69 2.46 -9.41 10.60
N THR A 70 2.62 -10.73 10.54
CA THR A 70 1.77 -11.68 11.26
C THR A 70 2.11 -11.81 12.76
N ALA A 71 3.10 -11.09 13.28
CA ALA A 71 3.52 -11.15 14.68
C ALA A 71 4.09 -9.78 15.11
N TYR A 72 3.27 -8.75 14.93
CA TYR A 72 3.72 -7.37 15.07
C TYR A 72 4.00 -7.01 16.54
N ASN A 73 5.23 -6.58 16.81
CA ASN A 73 5.72 -6.30 18.15
C ASN A 73 5.58 -4.83 18.58
N GLU A 74 4.95 -3.98 17.77
CA GLU A 74 4.82 -2.51 17.96
C GLU A 74 6.11 -1.69 17.77
N GLU A 75 7.26 -2.32 17.55
CA GLU A 75 8.53 -1.60 17.37
C GLU A 75 8.95 -1.52 15.91
N SER A 76 8.75 -2.59 15.15
CA SER A 76 9.23 -2.70 13.78
C SER A 76 8.31 -3.57 12.95
N PHE A 77 8.12 -3.16 11.70
CA PHE A 77 7.34 -3.91 10.74
C PHE A 77 8.23 -4.91 10.00
N PHE A 78 7.95 -6.20 10.13
CA PHE A 78 8.62 -7.25 9.37
C PHE A 78 7.66 -7.83 8.32
N VAL A 79 8.06 -7.76 7.05
CA VAL A 79 7.31 -8.38 5.96
C VAL A 79 7.37 -9.89 6.13
N ARG A 80 6.28 -10.51 6.58
CA ARG A 80 6.16 -11.96 6.71
C ARG A 80 5.35 -12.55 5.56
N HIS A 81 4.27 -11.88 5.16
CA HIS A 81 3.58 -12.15 3.91
C HIS A 81 3.65 -10.96 2.96
N ALA A 82 3.74 -11.23 1.65
CA ALA A 82 3.75 -10.20 0.63
C ALA A 82 2.91 -10.59 -0.57
N TYR A 83 2.18 -9.61 -1.09
CA TYR A 83 1.26 -9.76 -2.20
C TYR A 83 1.30 -8.52 -3.09
N PHE A 84 1.01 -8.71 -4.37
CA PHE A 84 1.10 -7.67 -5.39
C PHE A 84 -0.20 -7.64 -6.18
N LEU A 85 -0.97 -6.59 -5.94
CA LEU A 85 -2.19 -6.26 -6.66
C LEU A 85 -1.80 -5.12 -7.59
N GLY A 86 -2.19 -5.11 -8.85
CA GLY A 86 -1.74 -4.05 -9.76
C GLY A 86 -1.55 -4.51 -11.19
N ALA A 87 -1.98 -3.66 -12.13
CA ALA A 87 -1.87 -3.92 -13.55
C ALA A 87 -0.40 -3.75 -14.02
N ASN A 88 0.27 -4.88 -14.28
CA ASN A 88 1.43 -5.09 -15.19
C ASN A 88 2.76 -4.33 -15.00
N GLU A 89 2.85 -3.14 -14.39
CA GLU A 89 4.13 -2.39 -14.34
C GLU A 89 5.02 -2.68 -13.11
N PRO A 90 4.50 -2.65 -11.87
CA PRO A 90 5.26 -3.08 -10.68
C PRO A 90 5.76 -4.53 -10.83
N TYR A 91 4.98 -5.34 -11.55
CA TYR A 91 5.24 -6.72 -11.96
C TYR A 91 6.56 -6.92 -12.73
N LYS A 92 6.84 -6.08 -13.74
CA LYS A 92 8.08 -6.20 -14.54
C LYS A 92 9.29 -5.75 -13.75
N ALA A 93 9.16 -4.65 -13.02
CA ALA A 93 10.25 -4.11 -12.20
C ALA A 93 10.66 -5.11 -11.11
N LEU A 94 9.69 -5.71 -10.40
CA LEU A 94 9.96 -6.68 -9.34
C LEU A 94 10.54 -7.99 -9.88
N LYS A 95 9.97 -8.56 -10.96
CA LYS A 95 10.52 -9.76 -11.61
C LYS A 95 11.96 -9.54 -12.09
N THR A 96 12.25 -8.35 -12.64
CA THR A 96 13.60 -7.98 -13.08
C THR A 96 14.55 -7.79 -11.89
N ALA A 97 14.09 -7.15 -10.81
CA ALA A 97 14.87 -6.91 -9.60
C ALA A 97 15.20 -8.21 -8.86
N LEU A 98 14.26 -9.16 -8.80
CA LEU A 98 14.46 -10.47 -8.21
C LEU A 98 15.38 -11.38 -9.04
N LYS A 99 15.73 -10.97 -10.27
CA LYS A 99 16.75 -11.58 -11.16
C LYS A 99 16.66 -13.10 -11.38
N ALA A 100 15.63 -13.80 -10.91
CA ALA A 100 15.65 -15.25 -10.86
C ALA A 100 14.24 -15.86 -10.69
N GLU A 101 13.96 -16.87 -11.53
CA GLU A 101 13.32 -18.16 -11.17
C GLU A 101 11.95 -18.20 -10.49
N ILE A 102 11.15 -17.14 -10.45
CA ILE A 102 9.77 -17.29 -9.95
C ILE A 102 8.87 -17.88 -11.05
N ASP A 103 8.48 -19.14 -10.84
CA ASP A 103 7.47 -19.88 -11.60
C ASP A 103 6.14 -19.10 -11.64
N GLU A 104 5.41 -19.21 -12.74
CA GLU A 104 4.09 -18.58 -12.91
C GLU A 104 3.12 -19.02 -11.79
N ASP A 105 3.19 -20.28 -11.35
CA ASP A 105 2.36 -20.79 -10.26
C ASP A 105 2.69 -20.13 -8.92
N ALA A 106 3.99 -19.96 -8.61
CA ALA A 106 4.43 -19.24 -7.42
C ALA A 106 3.95 -17.78 -7.47
N TRP A 107 3.96 -17.16 -8.65
CA TRP A 107 3.49 -15.79 -8.84
C TRP A 107 1.98 -15.62 -8.70
N ALA A 108 1.18 -16.57 -9.20
CA ALA A 108 -0.27 -16.57 -9.02
C ALA A 108 -0.67 -16.61 -7.53
N THR A 109 0.20 -17.14 -6.66
CA THR A 109 -0.03 -17.08 -5.21
C THR A 109 0.27 -15.72 -4.58
N LEU A 110 1.06 -14.87 -5.24
CA LEU A 110 1.41 -13.52 -4.79
C LEU A 110 0.42 -12.47 -5.31
N ASN A 111 -0.29 -12.74 -6.41
CA ASN A 111 -1.34 -11.86 -6.93
C ASN A 111 -2.70 -12.21 -6.29
N LYS A 112 -2.84 -11.91 -5.00
CA LYS A 112 -4.06 -12.17 -4.23
C LYS A 112 -4.37 -11.03 -3.28
N SER A 113 -5.66 -10.70 -3.16
CA SER A 113 -6.17 -9.77 -2.16
C SER A 113 -6.41 -10.44 -0.82
N THR A 114 -6.44 -11.77 -0.80
CA THR A 114 -6.55 -12.58 0.42
C THR A 114 -5.25 -13.31 0.70
N SER A 115 -4.81 -13.28 1.94
CA SER A 115 -3.60 -13.96 2.38
C SER A 115 -3.75 -15.46 2.37
N ARG A 116 -2.63 -16.16 2.32
CA ARG A 116 -2.56 -17.54 2.80
C ARG A 116 -2.96 -17.59 4.28
N PRO A 117 -3.58 -18.68 4.75
CA PRO A 117 -3.87 -18.85 6.17
C PRO A 117 -2.59 -18.85 7.02
N PHE A 118 -2.65 -18.27 8.22
CA PHE A 118 -1.56 -18.29 9.18
C PHE A 118 -2.08 -18.40 10.61
N LYS A 119 -1.24 -18.89 11.51
CA LYS A 119 -1.60 -19.00 12.93
C LYS A 119 -1.81 -17.62 13.54
N ARG A 120 -2.81 -17.49 14.40
CA ARG A 120 -3.02 -16.30 15.21
C ARG A 120 -1.76 -16.05 16.07
N PRO A 121 -1.18 -14.84 16.06
CA PRO A 121 0.05 -14.57 16.80
C PRO A 121 -0.17 -14.55 18.30
N ASP A 122 0.86 -14.96 19.05
CA ASP A 122 0.90 -14.86 20.50
C ASP A 122 0.81 -13.40 21.00
N THR A 123 1.19 -12.43 20.16
CA THR A 123 1.05 -11.00 20.46
C THR A 123 -0.41 -10.54 20.44
N GLY A 124 -1.33 -11.30 19.83
CA GLY A 124 -2.74 -10.94 19.66
C GLY A 124 -2.99 -9.83 18.64
N ARG A 125 -2.02 -9.54 17.76
CA ARG A 125 -2.11 -8.45 16.79
C ARG A 125 -1.23 -8.66 15.57
N ILE A 126 -1.71 -8.13 14.47
CA ILE A 126 -1.01 -8.07 13.19
C ILE A 126 -0.90 -6.62 12.73
N ALA A 127 0.04 -6.34 11.82
CA ALA A 127 0.06 -5.08 11.09
C ALA A 127 -0.08 -5.36 9.60
N VAL A 128 -0.87 -4.54 8.91
CA VAL A 128 -1.02 -4.58 7.46
C VAL A 128 -0.51 -3.27 6.89
N LYS A 129 0.41 -3.36 5.94
CA LYS A 129 0.95 -2.23 5.19
C LYS A 129 0.50 -2.33 3.74
N VAL A 130 0.02 -1.23 3.17
CA VAL A 130 -0.40 -1.11 1.77
C VAL A 130 0.45 -0.06 1.09
N ILE A 131 0.88 -0.34 -0.13
CA ILE A 131 1.69 0.54 -0.97
C ILE A 131 0.96 0.73 -2.31
N ASN A 132 0.88 1.97 -2.76
CA ASN A 132 0.27 2.32 -4.05
C ASN A 132 1.31 2.31 -5.21
N HIS A 133 0.88 2.66 -6.42
CA HIS A 133 1.76 2.71 -7.60
C HIS A 133 2.76 3.88 -7.60
N PHE A 134 2.57 4.87 -6.73
CA PHE A 134 3.46 6.03 -6.56
C PHE A 134 4.53 5.80 -5.48
N GLY A 135 4.44 4.70 -4.72
CA GLY A 135 5.34 4.37 -3.63
C GLY A 135 4.92 4.93 -2.27
N ASP A 136 3.74 5.55 -2.15
CA ASP A 136 3.21 5.96 -0.86
C ASP A 136 2.77 4.72 -0.07
N GLU A 137 3.05 4.74 1.23
CA GLU A 137 2.73 3.65 2.15
C GLU A 137 1.79 4.10 3.27
N VAL A 138 0.86 3.23 3.62
CA VAL A 138 0.01 3.35 4.80
C VAL A 138 0.01 2.03 5.56
N MET A 139 -0.07 2.10 6.89
CA MET A 139 -0.07 0.92 7.74
C MET A 139 -1.15 1.04 8.82
N LYS A 140 -1.80 -0.08 9.14
CA LYS A 140 -2.75 -0.19 10.23
C LYS A 140 -2.50 -1.47 11.04
N VAL A 141 -2.63 -1.35 12.35
CA VAL A 141 -2.52 -2.47 13.30
C VAL A 141 -3.92 -2.98 13.62
N PHE A 142 -4.07 -4.30 13.63
CA PHE A 142 -5.33 -4.97 13.92
C PHE A 142 -5.14 -5.90 15.10
N GLY A 143 -6.06 -5.84 16.06
CA GLY A 143 -6.21 -6.85 17.08
C GLY A 143 -6.77 -8.11 16.45
N VAL A 144 -6.12 -9.23 16.71
CA VAL A 144 -6.60 -10.56 16.39
C VAL A 144 -6.68 -11.35 17.68
#